data_AF-A0A7K0XJ87-F1
#
_entry.id   AF-A0A7K0XJ87-F1
#
_cell.length_a   1.000
_cell.length_b   1.000
_cell.length_c   1.000
_cell.angle_alpha   90.00
_cell.angle_beta   90.00
_cell.angle_gamma   90.00
#
_symmetry.space_group_name_H-M   'P 1'
#
loop_
_entity.id
_entity.type
_entity.pdbx_description
1 polymer ?
#
loop_
_entity_poly.entity_id
_entity_poly.type
_entity_poly.pdbx_seq_one_letter_code
_entity_poly.pdbx_strand_id
1 'polypeptide(L)'
;IAAIVLSIVELLTRVARPHAAVLGQAPGVAGWHDVDDYPGAEQVPGLLVYRYDSPLFFANADDFRRRVEAAVDSLEPRPRWLLLNMEANVEVDITGLDALERIRRHCDDEGVIVALVRVKHEVLEDLRRHGVANRIGEDRVYPTLPTAVQGFLDWQQSKD
;
A
#
# COMPACT_ATOMS: atom_id res chain seq x y z
N ILE A 1 9.83 -19.78 31.28
CA ILE A 1 8.68 -19.66 30.35
C ILE A 1 8.17 -18.22 30.30
N ALA A 2 7.76 -17.59 31.42
CA ALA A 2 7.26 -16.21 31.42
C ALA A 2 8.22 -15.18 30.79
N ALA A 3 9.53 -15.24 31.11
CA ALA A 3 10.52 -14.36 30.48
C ALA A 3 10.65 -14.58 28.96
N ILE A 4 10.57 -15.83 28.50
CA ILE A 4 10.62 -16.16 27.07
C ILE A 4 9.38 -15.62 26.35
N VAL A 5 8.19 -15.79 26.95
CA VAL A 5 6.94 -15.25 26.40
C VAL A 5 7.01 -13.72 26.33
N LEU A 6 7.50 -13.06 27.37
CA LEU A 6 7.66 -11.60 27.37
C LEU A 6 8.63 -11.13 26.29
N SER A 7 9.79 -11.79 26.14
CA SER A 7 10.74 -11.46 25.07
C SER A 7 10.16 -11.68 23.68
N ILE A 8 9.34 -12.72 23.47
CA ILE A 8 8.65 -12.96 22.19
C ILE A 8 7.62 -11.85 21.92
N VAL A 9 6.82 -11.47 22.91
CA VAL A 9 5.82 -10.40 22.75
C VAL A 9 6.50 -9.06 22.45
N GLU A 10 7.59 -8.75 23.12
CA GLU A 10 8.38 -7.54 22.87
C GLU A 10 8.97 -7.53 21.46
N LEU A 11 9.54 -8.67 21.03
CA LEU A 11 10.04 -8.83 19.66
C LEU A 11 8.92 -8.65 18.62
N LEU A 12 7.76 -9.29 18.82
CA LEU A 12 6.60 -9.15 17.93
C LEU A 12 6.12 -7.71 17.86
N THR A 13 6.05 -7.01 19.00
CA THR A 13 5.62 -5.60 19.05
C THR A 13 6.59 -4.71 18.27
N ARG A 14 7.89 -5.01 18.33
CA ARG A 14 8.92 -4.26 17.60
C ARG A 14 8.84 -4.48 16.09
N VAL A 15 8.61 -5.71 15.65
CA VAL A 15 8.48 -6.05 14.23
C VAL A 15 7.12 -5.62 13.66
N ALA A 16 6.10 -5.50 14.50
CA ALA A 16 4.74 -5.15 14.11
C ALA A 16 4.55 -3.70 13.62
N ARG A 17 5.58 -2.85 13.74
CA ARG A 17 5.54 -1.44 13.32
C ARG A 17 6.71 -1.12 12.38
N PRO A 18 6.71 -1.69 11.17
CA PRO A 18 7.74 -1.43 10.17
C PRO A 18 7.66 0.02 9.68
N HIS A 19 8.69 0.41 8.93
CA HIS A 19 8.65 1.67 8.20
C HIS A 19 7.50 1.68 7.20
N ALA A 20 6.88 2.84 7.02
CA ALA A 20 5.92 3.04 5.94
C ALA A 20 5.96 4.49 5.53
N ALA A 21 5.75 4.73 4.23
CA ALA A 21 6.07 5.98 3.59
C ALA A 21 5.02 6.35 2.54
N VAL A 22 4.73 7.64 2.45
CA VAL A 22 4.15 8.22 1.24
C VAL A 22 5.29 8.49 0.28
N LEU A 23 5.13 8.11 -0.99
CA LEU A 23 6.19 8.23 -1.98
C LEU A 23 5.96 9.40 -2.93
N GLY A 24 7.03 10.09 -3.28
CA GLY A 24 7.08 11.14 -4.31
C GLY A 24 8.32 11.02 -5.20
N GLN A 25 8.38 11.83 -6.26
CA GLN A 25 9.52 11.91 -7.16
C GLN A 25 10.41 13.09 -6.78
N ALA A 26 11.66 12.81 -6.41
CA ALA A 26 12.61 13.84 -6.03
C ALA A 26 13.37 14.40 -7.24
N PRO A 27 13.54 15.72 -7.38
CA PRO A 27 14.33 16.32 -8.44
C PRO A 27 15.76 15.77 -8.48
N GLY A 28 16.21 15.30 -9.64
CA GLY A 28 17.56 14.77 -9.83
C GLY A 28 17.81 13.36 -9.28
N VAL A 29 16.80 12.70 -8.70
CA VAL A 29 16.90 11.31 -8.21
C VAL A 29 15.86 10.45 -8.92
N ALA A 30 16.32 9.43 -9.64
CA ALA A 30 15.42 8.53 -10.35
C ALA A 30 14.59 7.69 -9.35
N GLY A 31 13.33 7.46 -9.68
CA GLY A 31 12.42 6.61 -8.91
C GLY A 31 11.51 7.37 -7.95
N TRP A 32 10.87 6.60 -7.07
CA TRP A 32 9.92 7.09 -6.07
C TRP A 32 10.51 6.88 -4.68
N HIS A 33 10.51 7.94 -3.89
CA HIS A 33 11.22 8.01 -2.61
C HIS A 33 10.29 8.50 -1.52
N ASP A 34 10.63 8.16 -0.27
CA ASP A 34 9.94 8.67 0.89
C ASP A 34 10.01 10.21 0.91
N VAL A 35 8.85 10.86 1.00
CA VAL A 35 8.75 12.32 1.03
C VAL A 35 9.38 12.92 2.28
N ASP A 36 9.48 12.16 3.37
CA ASP A 36 10.12 12.60 4.61
C ASP A 36 11.67 12.59 4.49
N ASP A 37 12.22 11.67 3.70
CA ASP A 37 13.68 11.56 3.47
C ASP A 37 14.18 12.51 2.38
N TYR A 38 13.32 12.91 1.44
CA TYR A 38 13.66 13.74 0.28
C TYR A 38 12.83 15.03 0.23
N PRO A 39 13.29 16.10 0.92
CA PRO A 39 12.64 17.40 0.87
C PRO A 39 12.58 17.94 -0.56
N GLY A 40 11.37 18.10 -1.10
CA GLY A 40 11.14 18.47 -2.49
C GLY A 40 10.68 17.33 -3.39
N ALA A 41 10.47 16.13 -2.85
CA ALA A 41 9.78 15.06 -3.56
C ALA A 41 8.33 15.48 -3.88
N GLU A 42 7.97 15.44 -5.15
CA GLU A 42 6.65 15.84 -5.64
C GLU A 42 5.76 14.62 -5.85
N GLN A 43 4.50 14.73 -5.44
CA GLN A 43 3.48 13.73 -5.70
C GLN A 43 2.64 14.12 -6.91
N VAL A 44 2.08 13.13 -7.60
CA VAL A 44 1.13 13.39 -8.69
C VAL A 44 -0.21 13.81 -8.07
N PRO A 45 -0.78 14.98 -8.43
CA PRO A 45 -2.04 15.43 -7.86
C PRO A 45 -3.17 14.40 -8.01
N GLY A 46 -3.82 14.05 -6.89
CA GLY A 46 -4.89 13.05 -6.86
C GLY A 46 -4.43 11.59 -6.81
N LEU A 47 -3.13 11.31 -6.76
CA LEU A 47 -2.56 9.97 -6.61
C LEU A 47 -1.77 9.87 -5.30
N LEU A 48 -2.21 8.99 -4.39
CA LEU A 48 -1.47 8.64 -3.18
C LEU A 48 -0.68 7.35 -3.43
N VAL A 49 0.65 7.45 -3.47
CA VAL A 49 1.53 6.26 -3.55
C VAL A 49 2.01 5.91 -2.15
N TYR A 50 1.69 4.71 -1.68
CA TYR A 50 1.96 4.29 -0.30
C TYR A 50 2.80 3.01 -0.27
N ARG A 51 3.85 2.98 0.55
CA ARG A 51 4.72 1.81 0.75
C ARG A 51 4.73 1.39 2.21
N TYR A 52 4.61 0.08 2.46
CA TYR A 52 4.71 -0.51 3.80
C TYR A 52 5.81 -1.58 3.80
N ASP A 53 6.89 -1.34 4.54
CA ASP A 53 8.17 -2.06 4.39
C ASP A 53 8.23 -3.36 5.22
N SER A 54 7.28 -4.28 5.01
CA SER A 54 7.22 -5.56 5.73
C SER A 54 6.33 -6.60 5.04
N PRO A 55 6.58 -7.91 5.20
CA PRO A 55 5.55 -8.93 4.98
C PRO A 55 4.26 -8.58 5.75
N LEU A 56 3.10 -8.99 5.24
CA LEU A 56 1.83 -8.75 5.92
C LEU A 56 1.40 -10.00 6.67
N PHE A 57 1.35 -9.91 7.99
CA PHE A 57 0.98 -11.02 8.85
C PHE A 57 0.16 -10.55 10.05
N PHE A 58 -0.40 -11.50 10.82
CA PHE A 58 -1.33 -11.22 11.91
C PHE A 58 -0.87 -10.14 12.90
N ALA A 59 0.43 -9.99 13.13
CA ALA A 59 0.95 -9.04 14.10
C ALA A 59 0.98 -7.58 13.59
N ASN A 60 1.09 -7.37 12.27
CA ASN A 60 1.21 -6.03 11.67
C ASN A 60 0.05 -5.64 10.74
N ALA A 61 -0.83 -6.58 10.39
CA ALA A 61 -1.94 -6.34 9.46
C ALA A 61 -2.87 -5.18 9.89
N ASP A 62 -3.16 -5.05 11.19
CA ASP A 62 -3.97 -3.93 11.68
C ASP A 62 -3.22 -2.59 11.69
N ASP A 63 -1.90 -2.61 11.93
CA ASP A 63 -1.05 -1.41 11.81
C ASP A 63 -1.01 -0.93 10.36
N PHE A 64 -0.76 -1.84 9.42
CA PHE A 64 -0.80 -1.58 7.99
C PHE A 64 -2.13 -0.94 7.58
N ARG A 65 -3.25 -1.57 7.91
CA ARG A 65 -4.59 -1.05 7.63
C ARG A 65 -4.79 0.35 8.17
N ARG A 66 -4.57 0.56 9.48
CA ARG A 66 -4.82 1.86 10.11
C ARG A 66 -3.97 2.97 9.52
N ARG A 67 -2.71 2.69 9.17
CA ARG A 67 -1.80 3.70 8.60
C ARG A 67 -2.13 4.02 7.15
N VAL A 68 -2.59 3.06 6.36
CA VAL A 68 -3.08 3.30 4.99
C VAL A 68 -4.36 4.13 5.01
N GLU A 69 -5.35 3.73 5.83
CA GLU A 69 -6.61 4.48 6.00
C GLU A 69 -6.31 5.91 6.46
N ALA A 70 -5.46 6.09 7.47
CA ALA A 70 -5.07 7.42 7.95
C ALA A 70 -4.36 8.26 6.87
N ALA A 71 -3.53 7.66 6.02
CA ALA A 71 -2.87 8.38 4.93
C ALA A 71 -3.88 8.88 3.88
N VAL A 72 -4.86 8.04 3.51
CA VAL A 72 -5.98 8.45 2.65
C VAL A 72 -6.79 9.57 3.31
N ASP A 73 -7.09 9.40 4.59
CA ASP A 73 -7.97 10.29 5.34
C ASP A 73 -7.34 11.64 5.72
N SER A 74 -6.01 11.73 5.69
CA SER A 74 -5.27 12.97 5.97
C SER A 74 -5.24 13.97 4.81
N LEU A 75 -5.60 13.53 3.59
CA LEU A 75 -5.54 14.36 2.40
C LEU A 75 -6.88 15.05 2.13
N GLU A 76 -6.82 16.36 1.94
CA GLU A 76 -7.94 17.21 1.52
C GLU A 76 -7.53 18.05 0.30
N PRO A 77 -8.16 17.84 -0.89
CA PRO A 77 -9.17 16.82 -1.18
C PRO A 77 -8.62 15.38 -1.08
N ARG A 78 -9.54 14.41 -0.90
CA ARG A 78 -9.22 12.97 -0.93
C ARG A 78 -8.46 12.61 -2.24
N PRO A 79 -7.52 11.64 -2.19
CA PRO A 79 -6.90 11.16 -3.40
C PRO A 79 -7.94 10.46 -4.27
N ARG A 80 -7.80 10.56 -5.59
CA ARG A 80 -8.65 9.81 -6.51
C ARG A 80 -8.22 8.34 -6.57
N TRP A 81 -6.90 8.08 -6.48
CA TRP A 81 -6.32 6.75 -6.45
C TRP A 81 -5.40 6.56 -5.24
N LEU A 82 -5.51 5.39 -4.60
CA LEU A 82 -4.51 4.83 -3.70
C LEU A 82 -3.72 3.77 -4.46
N LEU A 83 -2.43 4.00 -4.65
CA LEU A 83 -1.50 3.05 -5.24
C LEU A 83 -0.63 2.42 -4.16
N LEU A 84 -0.94 1.17 -3.81
CA LEU A 84 -0.17 0.40 -2.83
C LEU A 84 1.07 -0.22 -3.50
N ASN A 85 2.24 0.28 -3.13
CA ASN A 85 3.52 -0.32 -3.50
C ASN A 85 3.80 -1.53 -2.63
N MET A 86 3.65 -2.70 -3.23
CA MET A 86 3.71 -4.01 -2.58
C MET A 86 5.10 -4.66 -2.66
N GLU A 87 6.13 -3.89 -3.02
CA GLU A 87 7.51 -4.37 -3.22
C GLU A 87 8.07 -5.14 -2.02
N ALA A 88 7.85 -4.62 -0.81
CA ALA A 88 8.39 -5.16 0.43
C ALA A 88 7.47 -6.21 1.09
N ASN A 89 6.23 -6.33 0.62
CA ASN A 89 5.26 -7.28 1.14
C ASN A 89 5.47 -8.63 0.45
N VAL A 90 6.59 -9.29 0.77
CA VAL A 90 7.02 -10.54 0.12
C VAL A 90 6.14 -11.75 0.46
N GLU A 91 5.41 -11.69 1.56
CA GLU A 91 4.42 -12.68 1.98
C GLU A 91 3.19 -11.96 2.54
N VAL A 92 2.00 -12.57 2.40
CA VAL A 92 0.73 -12.06 2.93
C VAL A 92 -0.08 -13.21 3.51
N ASP A 93 -0.27 -13.23 4.83
CA ASP A 93 -1.15 -14.22 5.47
C ASP A 93 -2.64 -13.85 5.35
N ILE A 94 -3.53 -14.71 5.86
CA ILE A 94 -4.99 -14.50 5.82
C ILE A 94 -5.39 -13.18 6.50
N THR A 95 -4.71 -12.77 7.57
CA THR A 95 -4.99 -11.50 8.27
C THR A 95 -4.53 -10.31 7.43
N GLY A 96 -3.39 -10.42 6.75
CA GLY A 96 -2.92 -9.44 5.77
C GLY A 96 -3.88 -9.28 4.59
N LEU A 97 -4.43 -10.39 4.08
CA LEU A 97 -5.45 -10.38 3.03
C LEU A 97 -6.75 -9.71 3.49
N ASP A 98 -7.21 -9.98 4.71
CA ASP A 98 -8.38 -9.29 5.28
C ASP A 98 -8.12 -7.79 5.47
N ALA A 99 -6.92 -7.41 5.92
CA ALA A 99 -6.52 -6.01 6.01
C ALA A 99 -6.57 -5.30 4.66
N LEU A 100 -6.06 -5.91 3.59
CA LEU A 100 -6.18 -5.38 2.22
C LEU A 100 -7.63 -5.23 1.77
N GLU A 101 -8.49 -6.21 2.07
CA GLU A 101 -9.92 -6.12 1.75
C GLU A 101 -10.63 -4.99 2.52
N ARG A 102 -10.24 -4.77 3.78
CA ARG A 102 -10.77 -3.67 4.60
C ARG A 102 -10.32 -2.31 4.08
N ILE A 103 -9.04 -2.16 3.71
CA ILE A 103 -8.53 -0.95 3.03
C ILE A 103 -9.34 -0.71 1.75
N ARG A 104 -9.53 -1.74 0.92
CA ARG A 104 -10.28 -1.62 -0.33
C ARG A 104 -11.71 -1.11 -0.10
N ARG A 105 -12.42 -1.67 0.89
CA ARG A 105 -13.77 -1.22 1.25
C ARG A 105 -13.79 0.22 1.76
N HIS A 106 -12.87 0.59 2.64
CA HIS A 106 -12.73 1.97 3.12
C HIS A 106 -12.52 2.95 1.96
N CYS A 107 -11.61 2.62 1.05
CA CYS A 107 -11.37 3.44 -0.13
C CYS A 107 -12.60 3.53 -1.05
N ASP A 108 -13.32 2.43 -1.28
CA ASP A 108 -14.57 2.47 -2.06
C ASP A 108 -15.61 3.41 -1.44
N ASP A 109 -15.78 3.35 -0.11
CA ASP A 109 -16.72 4.21 0.64
C ASP A 109 -16.35 5.69 0.52
N GLU A 110 -15.05 6.00 0.45
CA GLU A 110 -14.49 7.34 0.25
C GLU A 110 -14.38 7.75 -1.24
N GLY A 111 -14.81 6.89 -2.18
CA GLY A 111 -14.71 7.15 -3.62
C GLY A 111 -13.28 7.11 -4.19
N VAL A 112 -12.35 6.47 -3.47
CA VAL A 112 -10.93 6.31 -3.83
C VAL A 112 -10.71 4.95 -4.50
N ILE A 113 -10.08 4.96 -5.68
CA ILE A 113 -9.76 3.74 -6.42
C ILE A 113 -8.47 3.12 -5.87
N VAL A 114 -8.51 1.85 -5.46
CA VAL A 114 -7.30 1.10 -5.09
C VAL A 114 -6.66 0.46 -6.31
N ALA A 115 -5.34 0.58 -6.41
CA ALA A 115 -4.47 -0.10 -7.35
C ALA A 115 -3.25 -0.68 -6.63
N LEU A 116 -2.67 -1.75 -7.16
CA LEU A 116 -1.48 -2.40 -6.62
C LEU A 116 -0.30 -2.24 -7.58
N VAL A 117 0.91 -2.15 -7.05
CA VAL A 117 2.13 -2.11 -7.86
C VAL A 117 3.24 -2.94 -7.26
N ARG A 118 4.04 -3.58 -8.13
CA ARG A 118 5.18 -4.44 -7.74
C ARG A 118 4.82 -5.60 -6.80
N VAL A 119 3.62 -6.14 -6.94
CA VAL A 119 3.18 -7.36 -6.24
C VAL A 119 4.07 -8.54 -6.67
N LYS A 120 4.60 -9.29 -5.71
CA LYS A 120 5.36 -10.53 -6.01
C LYS A 120 4.43 -11.58 -6.60
N HIS A 121 4.98 -12.47 -7.42
CA HIS A 121 4.17 -13.48 -8.12
C HIS A 121 3.38 -14.36 -7.16
N GLU A 122 4.04 -14.91 -6.13
CA GLU A 122 3.42 -15.75 -5.09
C GLU A 122 2.29 -15.01 -4.35
N VAL A 123 2.53 -13.75 -3.97
CA VAL A 123 1.52 -12.89 -3.33
C VAL A 123 0.35 -12.60 -4.26
N LEU A 124 0.60 -12.39 -5.56
CA LEU A 124 -0.47 -12.18 -6.54
C LEU A 124 -1.33 -13.44 -6.70
N GLU A 125 -0.74 -14.63 -6.66
CA GLU A 125 -1.48 -15.89 -6.67
C GLU A 125 -2.37 -16.02 -5.42
N ASP A 126 -1.86 -15.66 -4.24
CA ASP A 126 -2.65 -15.66 -3.01
C ASP A 126 -3.82 -14.66 -3.06
N LEU A 127 -3.58 -13.45 -3.57
CA LEU A 127 -4.62 -12.43 -3.78
C LEU A 127 -5.70 -12.90 -4.75
N ARG A 128 -5.32 -13.59 -5.83
CA ARG A 128 -6.26 -14.18 -6.80
C ARG A 128 -7.08 -15.30 -6.17
N ARG A 129 -6.42 -16.21 -5.45
CA ARG A 129 -7.06 -17.35 -4.77
C ARG A 129 -8.14 -16.90 -3.78
N HIS A 130 -7.91 -15.79 -3.09
CA HIS A 130 -8.85 -15.21 -2.14
C HIS A 130 -9.79 -14.15 -2.75
N GLY A 131 -9.72 -13.95 -4.07
CA GLY A 131 -10.57 -13.03 -4.83
C GLY A 131 -10.31 -11.55 -4.58
N VAL A 132 -9.27 -11.19 -3.83
CA VAL A 132 -8.90 -9.79 -3.55
C VAL A 132 -8.47 -9.10 -4.84
N ALA A 133 -7.63 -9.76 -5.66
CA ALA A 133 -7.20 -9.22 -6.96
C ALA A 133 -8.40 -8.95 -7.89
N ASN A 134 -9.40 -9.83 -7.91
CA ASN A 134 -10.60 -9.65 -8.73
C ASN A 134 -11.46 -8.47 -8.26
N ARG A 135 -11.56 -8.25 -6.95
CA ARG A 135 -12.31 -7.11 -6.38
C ARG A 135 -11.57 -5.80 -6.57
N ILE A 136 -10.23 -5.80 -6.54
CA ILE A 136 -9.41 -4.65 -6.92
C ILE A 136 -9.49 -4.40 -8.43
N GLY A 137 -9.68 -5.43 -9.26
CA GLY A 137 -9.58 -5.36 -10.71
C GLY A 137 -8.18 -5.73 -11.17
N GLU A 138 -8.06 -6.78 -11.98
CA GLU A 138 -6.76 -7.26 -12.47
C GLU A 138 -6.06 -6.24 -13.38
N ASP A 139 -6.84 -5.36 -14.01
CA ASP A 139 -6.38 -4.20 -14.78
C ASP A 139 -5.71 -3.12 -13.92
N ARG A 140 -5.87 -3.19 -12.59
CA ARG A 140 -5.30 -2.27 -11.61
C ARG A 140 -4.15 -2.88 -10.81
N VAL A 141 -3.55 -3.97 -11.31
CA VAL A 141 -2.32 -4.56 -10.78
C VAL A 141 -1.18 -4.32 -11.76
N TYR A 142 -0.25 -3.46 -11.37
CA TYR A 142 0.80 -2.99 -12.25
C TYR A 142 2.17 -3.58 -11.89
N PRO A 143 3.02 -3.88 -12.88
CA PRO A 143 4.34 -4.44 -12.62
C PRO A 143 5.34 -3.39 -12.10
N THR A 144 5.17 -2.11 -12.47
CA THR A 144 6.11 -1.04 -12.11
C THR A 144 5.38 0.26 -11.76
N LEU A 145 6.04 1.12 -10.96
CA LEU A 145 5.52 2.44 -10.61
C LEU A 145 5.26 3.32 -11.84
N PRO A 146 6.17 3.44 -12.83
CA PRO A 146 5.88 4.20 -14.05
C PRO A 146 4.62 3.73 -14.79
N THR A 147 4.42 2.41 -14.94
CA THR A 147 3.23 1.88 -15.60
C THR A 147 1.94 2.15 -14.81
N ALA A 148 1.99 2.10 -13.49
CA ALA A 148 0.83 2.41 -12.64
C ALA A 148 0.45 3.89 -12.69
N VAL A 149 1.46 4.77 -12.66
CA VAL A 149 1.27 6.22 -12.77
C VAL A 149 0.70 6.58 -14.13
N GLN A 150 1.19 5.95 -15.21
CA GLN A 150 0.59 6.14 -16.53
C GLN A 150 -0.87 5.70 -16.56
N GLY A 151 -1.20 4.53 -15.98
CA GLY A 151 -2.59 4.07 -15.87
C GLY A 151 -3.50 5.05 -15.11
N PHE A 152 -2.98 5.68 -14.05
CA PHE A 152 -3.69 6.76 -13.35
C PHE A 152 -3.92 7.98 -14.25
N LEU A 153 -2.90 8.44 -14.97
CA LEU A 153 -2.99 9.62 -15.84
C LEU A 153 -3.94 9.39 -17.02
N ASP A 154 -3.94 8.19 -17.59
CA ASP A 154 -4.86 7.81 -18.67
C ASP A 154 -6.31 7.77 -18.17
N TRP A 155 -6.52 7.21 -16.96
CA TRP A 155 -7.82 7.22 -16.30
C TRP A 155 -8.30 8.65 -16.00
N GLN A 156 -7.41 9.52 -15.52
CA GLN A 156 -7.75 10.91 -15.21
C GLN A 156 -8.24 11.66 -16.45
N GLN A 157 -7.53 11.53 -17.58
CA GLN A 157 -7.91 12.12 -18.87
C GLN A 157 -9.26 11.59 -19.39
N SER A 158 -9.63 10.35 -19.07
CA SER A 158 -10.93 9.78 -19.47
C SER A 158 -12.13 10.32 -18.68
N LYS A 159 -11.88 11.04 -17.58
CA LYS A 159 -12.89 11.57 -16.67
C LYS A 159 -13.11 13.08 -16.79
N ASP A 160 -12.20 13.77 -17.48
CA ASP A 160 -12.26 15.20 -17.82
C ASP A 160 -12.96 15.39 -19.18
#